data_AF-A0A2P2FVA5-F1
#
_entry.id   AF-A0A2P2FVA5-F1
#
_cell.length_a   1.000
_cell.length_b   1.000
_cell.length_c   1.000
_cell.angle_alpha   90.00
_cell.angle_beta   90.00
_cell.angle_gamma   90.00
#
_symmetry.space_group_name_H-M   'P 1'
#
loop_
_entity.id
_entity.type
_entity.pdbx_description
1 polymer ?
#
loop_
_entity_poly.entity_id
_entity_poly.type
_entity_poly.pdbx_seq_one_letter_code
_entity_poly.pdbx_strand_id
1 'polypeptide(L)'
;MSNATRLRRRLVEHLLAEGVLHDARWMTAFRSVPRHVFLPRFFVPAANGWAAVESGDDEWLRRVYSPDVLVVQLDDDSGLWERARYLGAQPGTPTSSSSQPSIMAIMLEELRVADGHRVLEIGTGTGYNTALLCHRLGSGLVYTVDIDPELVDAARKRLAEIGYAPSCAAADGAEGFPAGVLYDRVLCTCSVSSIPPAWLEQTMPGGLIVTTLNRPIGGGLVRIVAGEGATGQGRVLARDGRFMPLRAHRFKPSKALEGDVSWRPTRLPMGVLTEVRSRFEFFAGLHLPGVTAARAGQSTTLVHPDGSWLRHRQRGGGFEVAEGGPRRLWEIVEAAHEDWLGLGEPGRDRFGLSLDGEDQVIWLDSPDGRTWPLRP
;
A
#
# COMPACT_ATOMS: atom_id res chain seq x y z
N MET A 1 -12.46 9.74 -32.12
CA MET A 1 -11.81 9.25 -30.88
C MET A 1 -12.81 9.41 -29.74
N SER A 2 -13.13 8.34 -28.99
CA SER A 2 -14.12 8.42 -27.90
C SER A 2 -13.59 9.28 -26.74
N ASN A 3 -14.50 9.78 -25.89
CA ASN A 3 -14.12 10.54 -24.69
C ASN A 3 -13.19 9.72 -23.77
N ALA A 4 -13.46 8.42 -23.62
CA ALA A 4 -12.64 7.49 -22.84
C ALA A 4 -11.22 7.37 -23.41
N THR A 5 -11.06 7.25 -24.73
CA THR A 5 -9.72 7.18 -25.34
C THR A 5 -8.91 8.45 -25.09
N ARG A 6 -9.55 9.63 -25.18
CA ARG A 6 -8.88 10.91 -24.91
C ARG A 6 -8.45 11.03 -23.44
N LEU A 7 -9.33 10.70 -22.50
CA LEU A 7 -9.03 10.75 -21.07
C LEU A 7 -7.95 9.73 -20.67
N ARG A 8 -8.00 8.52 -21.23
CA ARG A 8 -6.93 7.52 -21.05
C ARG A 8 -5.58 8.03 -21.55
N ARG A 9 -5.54 8.65 -22.72
CA ARG A 9 -4.31 9.24 -23.25
C ARG A 9 -3.76 10.32 -22.31
N ARG A 10 -4.62 11.19 -21.79
CA ARG A 10 -4.23 12.22 -20.82
C ARG A 10 -3.67 11.64 -19.52
N LEU A 11 -4.27 10.56 -19.01
CA LEU A 11 -3.73 9.85 -17.85
C LEU A 11 -2.32 9.32 -18.15
N VAL A 12 -2.11 8.71 -19.32
CA VAL A 12 -0.77 8.23 -19.72
C VAL A 12 0.22 9.39 -19.84
N GLU A 13 -0.16 10.50 -20.49
CA GLU A 13 0.68 11.70 -20.59
C GLU A 13 1.07 12.23 -19.20
N HIS A 14 0.16 12.20 -18.23
CA HIS A 14 0.45 12.54 -16.84
C HIS A 14 1.48 11.60 -16.20
N LEU A 15 1.33 10.27 -16.36
CA LEU A 15 2.29 9.28 -15.86
C LEU A 15 3.69 9.44 -16.48
N LEU A 16 3.75 9.81 -17.76
CA LEU A 16 5.02 10.13 -18.44
C LEU A 16 5.65 11.40 -17.88
N ALA A 17 4.85 12.45 -17.66
CA ALA A 17 5.32 13.72 -17.10
C ALA A 17 5.81 13.59 -15.66
N GLU A 18 5.20 12.72 -14.85
CA GLU A 18 5.69 12.38 -13.50
C GLU A 18 6.97 11.52 -13.52
N GLY A 19 7.34 10.98 -14.68
CA GLY A 19 8.48 10.09 -14.81
C GLY A 19 8.30 8.78 -14.04
N VAL A 20 7.09 8.21 -14.05
CA VAL A 20 6.77 6.93 -13.39
C VAL A 20 6.54 5.77 -14.36
N LEU A 21 6.48 6.06 -15.66
CA LEU A 21 6.20 5.09 -16.72
C LEU A 21 7.22 5.28 -17.85
N HIS A 22 7.97 4.23 -18.18
CA HIS A 22 9.18 4.30 -19.00
C HIS A 22 9.30 3.16 -20.02
N ASP A 23 8.91 1.93 -19.66
CA ASP A 23 8.93 0.80 -20.60
C ASP A 23 7.82 0.98 -21.65
N ALA A 24 8.19 0.95 -22.92
CA ALA A 24 7.27 1.16 -24.04
C ALA A 24 6.12 0.12 -24.08
N ARG A 25 6.34 -1.10 -23.56
CA ARG A 25 5.31 -2.14 -23.47
C ARG A 25 4.32 -1.83 -22.36
N TRP A 26 4.78 -1.30 -21.22
CA TRP A 26 3.88 -0.77 -20.19
C TRP A 26 3.09 0.45 -20.69
N MET A 27 3.74 1.38 -21.38
CA MET A 27 3.05 2.50 -22.03
C MET A 27 1.93 2.02 -22.97
N THR A 28 2.20 0.98 -23.74
CA THR A 28 1.20 0.36 -24.64
C THR A 28 0.05 -0.26 -23.86
N ALA A 29 0.33 -0.98 -22.77
CA ALA A 29 -0.70 -1.53 -21.88
C ALA A 29 -1.61 -0.44 -21.31
N PHE A 30 -1.05 0.60 -20.70
CA PHE A 30 -1.85 1.71 -20.14
C PHE A 30 -2.66 2.48 -21.21
N ARG A 31 -2.14 2.57 -22.46
CA ARG A 31 -2.87 3.18 -23.58
C ARG A 31 -3.99 2.30 -24.15
N SER A 32 -3.96 0.99 -23.87
CA SER A 32 -4.86 0.00 -24.48
C SER A 32 -5.93 -0.48 -23.51
N VAL A 33 -5.58 -0.77 -22.27
CA VAL A 33 -6.51 -1.32 -21.27
C VAL A 33 -7.54 -0.25 -20.86
N PRO A 34 -8.86 -0.54 -20.98
CA PRO A 34 -9.90 0.42 -20.64
C PRO A 34 -10.19 0.42 -19.13
N ARG A 35 -9.48 1.28 -18.37
CA ARG A 35 -9.69 1.43 -16.90
C ARG A 35 -11.17 1.57 -16.48
N HIS A 36 -12.01 2.17 -17.31
CA HIS A 36 -13.45 2.33 -17.05
C HIS A 36 -14.26 1.02 -17.02
N VAL A 37 -13.82 -0.03 -17.70
CA VAL A 37 -14.45 -1.36 -17.60
C VAL A 37 -14.31 -1.93 -16.18
N PHE A 38 -13.20 -1.62 -15.51
CA PHE A 38 -12.88 -2.10 -14.17
C PHE A 38 -13.51 -1.27 -13.04
N LEU A 39 -14.13 -0.14 -13.38
CA LEU A 39 -14.68 0.83 -12.42
C LEU A 39 -16.11 1.24 -12.79
N PRO A 40 -17.06 0.29 -12.93
CA PRO A 40 -18.45 0.63 -13.21
C PRO A 40 -19.09 1.40 -12.06
N ARG A 41 -18.56 1.25 -10.84
CA ARG A 41 -19.00 1.95 -9.65
C ARG A 41 -17.85 2.11 -8.65
N PHE A 42 -17.87 3.19 -7.88
CA PHE A 42 -16.90 3.48 -6.82
C PHE A 42 -17.49 4.49 -5.82
N PHE A 43 -16.72 4.83 -4.80
CA PHE A 43 -17.04 5.85 -3.81
C PHE A 43 -16.18 7.10 -3.99
N VAL A 44 -16.73 8.25 -3.61
CA VAL A 44 -16.00 9.53 -3.50
C VAL A 44 -16.18 10.11 -2.10
N PRO A 45 -15.19 10.86 -1.56
CA PRO A 45 -15.32 11.53 -0.28
C PRO A 45 -16.52 12.50 -0.26
N ALA A 46 -17.24 12.51 0.85
CA ALA A 46 -18.38 13.38 1.13
C ALA A 46 -18.37 13.83 2.61
N ALA A 47 -19.18 14.83 2.95
CA ALA A 47 -19.17 15.46 4.29
C ALA A 47 -19.34 14.44 5.45
N ASN A 48 -20.13 13.40 5.26
CA ASN A 48 -20.45 12.38 6.27
C ASN A 48 -19.96 10.97 5.87
N GLY A 49 -18.87 10.88 5.10
CA GLY A 49 -18.28 9.61 4.69
C GLY A 49 -18.08 9.52 3.18
N TRP A 50 -18.74 8.55 2.55
CA TRP A 50 -18.48 8.13 1.19
C TRP A 50 -19.77 8.12 0.37
N ALA A 51 -19.81 8.89 -0.72
CA ALA A 51 -20.93 8.92 -1.66
C ALA A 51 -20.67 7.95 -2.83
N ALA A 52 -21.73 7.29 -3.31
CA ALA A 52 -21.65 6.38 -4.45
C ALA A 52 -21.65 7.13 -5.79
N VAL A 53 -20.82 6.67 -6.71
CA VAL A 53 -20.76 7.10 -8.12
C VAL A 53 -20.79 5.86 -9.01
N GLU A 54 -21.57 5.89 -10.09
CA GLU A 54 -21.65 4.81 -11.08
C GLU A 54 -21.51 5.30 -12.53
N SER A 55 -21.31 4.32 -13.43
CA SER A 55 -21.36 4.52 -14.87
C SER A 55 -22.69 5.13 -15.29
N GLY A 56 -22.63 6.26 -15.98
CA GLY A 56 -23.80 7.06 -16.36
C GLY A 56 -23.96 8.34 -15.56
N ASP A 57 -23.38 8.41 -14.35
CA ASP A 57 -23.32 9.67 -13.61
C ASP A 57 -22.40 10.69 -14.31
N ASP A 58 -22.72 11.97 -14.14
CA ASP A 58 -21.84 13.07 -14.56
C ASP A 58 -20.45 12.94 -13.91
N GLU A 59 -19.41 13.32 -14.64
CA GLU A 59 -18.00 13.21 -14.22
C GLU A 59 -17.45 11.78 -13.97
N TRP A 60 -18.27 10.72 -13.95
CA TRP A 60 -17.81 9.34 -13.69
C TRP A 60 -16.57 8.99 -14.52
N LEU A 61 -16.66 9.18 -15.83
CA LEU A 61 -15.56 8.83 -16.74
C LEU A 61 -14.32 9.70 -16.52
N ARG A 62 -14.48 10.98 -16.13
CA ARG A 62 -13.34 11.85 -15.82
C ARG A 62 -12.65 11.41 -14.54
N ARG A 63 -13.41 11.02 -13.51
CA ARG A 63 -12.87 10.47 -12.25
C ARG A 63 -12.14 9.15 -12.47
N VAL A 64 -12.69 8.24 -13.28
CA VAL A 64 -12.01 6.97 -13.64
C VAL A 64 -10.60 7.21 -14.18
N TYR A 65 -10.40 8.26 -14.97
CA TYR A 65 -9.10 8.60 -15.57
C TYR A 65 -8.35 9.72 -14.83
N SER A 66 -8.78 10.05 -13.60
CA SER A 66 -8.02 10.90 -12.69
C SER A 66 -6.80 10.14 -12.12
N PRO A 67 -5.77 10.85 -11.63
CA PRO A 67 -4.64 10.24 -10.94
C PRO A 67 -4.94 9.87 -9.48
N ASP A 68 -6.22 9.79 -9.10
CA ASP A 68 -6.65 9.51 -7.73
C ASP A 68 -6.89 8.00 -7.49
N VAL A 69 -6.87 7.64 -6.22
CA VAL A 69 -7.39 6.35 -5.73
C VAL A 69 -8.91 6.37 -5.80
N LEU A 70 -9.53 5.31 -6.30
CA LEU A 70 -10.99 5.17 -6.35
C LEU A 70 -11.40 3.99 -5.48
N VAL A 71 -12.03 4.29 -4.35
CA VAL A 71 -12.48 3.28 -3.37
C VAL A 71 -13.66 2.50 -3.95
N VAL A 72 -13.63 1.18 -3.84
CA VAL A 72 -14.68 0.29 -4.39
C VAL A 72 -15.36 -0.57 -3.33
N GLN A 73 -14.80 -0.65 -2.13
CA GLN A 73 -15.38 -1.36 -0.99
C GLN A 73 -15.04 -0.64 0.31
N LEU A 74 -16.00 -0.63 1.23
CA LEU A 74 -15.85 -0.15 2.59
C LEU A 74 -16.13 -1.31 3.55
N ASP A 75 -15.43 -1.38 4.67
CA ASP A 75 -15.67 -2.31 5.80
C ASP A 75 -15.85 -3.80 5.40
N ASP A 76 -15.21 -4.25 4.31
CA ASP A 76 -15.40 -5.57 3.70
C ASP A 76 -16.86 -5.89 3.30
N ASP A 77 -17.69 -4.87 3.10
CA ASP A 77 -19.10 -4.99 2.75
C ASP A 77 -19.35 -4.44 1.33
N SER A 78 -19.64 -5.34 0.40
CA SER A 78 -19.98 -5.00 -0.99
C SER A 78 -21.34 -4.29 -1.13
N GLY A 79 -22.25 -4.47 -0.16
CA GLY A 79 -23.56 -3.85 -0.10
C GLY A 79 -23.55 -2.40 0.40
N LEU A 80 -22.44 -1.92 1.00
CA LEU A 80 -22.32 -0.52 1.41
C LEU A 80 -22.44 0.45 0.24
N TRP A 81 -22.03 0.04 -0.96
CA TRP A 81 -22.15 0.88 -2.15
C TRP A 81 -23.62 1.15 -2.50
N GLU A 82 -24.46 0.11 -2.46
CA GLU A 82 -25.89 0.25 -2.75
C GLU A 82 -26.58 1.11 -1.69
N ARG A 83 -26.22 0.94 -0.42
CA ARG A 83 -26.70 1.82 0.65
C ARG A 83 -26.28 3.27 0.40
N ALA A 84 -25.03 3.51 0.00
CA ALA A 84 -24.57 4.84 -0.34
C ALA A 84 -25.30 5.45 -1.55
N ARG A 85 -25.68 4.62 -2.53
CA ARG A 85 -26.42 5.05 -3.72
C ARG A 85 -27.85 5.48 -3.40
N TYR A 86 -28.56 4.70 -2.58
CA TYR A 86 -30.00 4.93 -2.36
C TYR A 86 -30.33 5.69 -1.07
N LEU A 87 -29.45 5.66 -0.06
CA LEU A 87 -29.68 6.27 1.25
C LEU A 87 -28.76 7.47 1.52
N GLY A 88 -27.91 7.83 0.55
CA GLY A 88 -26.92 8.90 0.69
C GLY A 88 -25.62 8.42 1.36
N ALA A 89 -24.65 9.34 1.48
CA ALA A 89 -23.28 9.01 1.88
C ALA A 89 -23.20 8.17 3.16
N GLN A 90 -22.35 7.14 3.15
CA GLN A 90 -22.17 6.21 4.26
C GLN A 90 -20.80 6.40 4.94
N PRO A 91 -20.70 6.29 6.27
CA PRO A 91 -19.41 6.13 6.91
C PRO A 91 -18.79 4.77 6.53
N GLY A 92 -17.48 4.66 6.67
CA GLY A 92 -16.81 3.38 6.51
C GLY A 92 -15.31 3.54 6.26
N THR A 93 -14.58 2.46 6.50
CA THR A 93 -13.16 2.36 6.24
C THR A 93 -12.93 1.72 4.88
N PRO A 94 -12.22 2.36 3.95
CA PRO A 94 -11.86 1.73 2.68
C PRO A 94 -11.12 0.40 2.86
N THR A 95 -11.63 -0.65 2.23
CA THR A 95 -11.04 -2.01 2.26
C THR A 95 -10.65 -2.53 0.88
N SER A 96 -11.15 -1.93 -0.20
CA SER A 96 -10.67 -2.16 -1.55
C SER A 96 -10.73 -0.90 -2.40
N SER A 97 -9.82 -0.76 -3.35
CA SER A 97 -9.78 0.37 -4.29
C SER A 97 -9.15 0.00 -5.62
N SER A 98 -9.43 0.79 -6.66
CA SER A 98 -8.49 0.92 -7.78
C SER A 98 -7.38 1.87 -7.33
N SER A 99 -6.20 1.30 -7.14
CA SER A 99 -5.00 2.00 -6.70
C SER A 99 -4.63 3.18 -7.60
N GLN A 100 -3.87 4.12 -7.03
CA GLN A 100 -3.38 5.28 -7.74
C GLN A 100 -2.57 4.84 -8.98
N PRO A 101 -2.87 5.35 -10.20
CA PRO A 101 -2.19 4.93 -11.42
C PRO A 101 -0.67 5.09 -11.40
N SER A 102 -0.15 6.15 -10.77
CA SER A 102 1.29 6.40 -10.70
C SER A 102 2.03 5.38 -9.85
N ILE A 103 1.46 4.99 -8.70
CA ILE A 103 2.02 3.91 -7.87
C ILE A 103 1.95 2.56 -8.59
N MET A 104 0.87 2.27 -9.30
CA MET A 104 0.79 1.05 -10.14
C MET A 104 1.87 1.03 -11.22
N ALA A 105 2.09 2.15 -11.92
CA ALA A 105 3.17 2.26 -12.90
C ALA A 105 4.55 2.02 -12.25
N ILE A 106 4.83 2.65 -11.09
CA ILE A 106 6.07 2.43 -10.34
C ILE A 106 6.26 0.94 -10.05
N MET A 107 5.26 0.28 -9.47
CA MET A 107 5.41 -1.12 -9.06
C MET A 107 5.57 -2.07 -10.26
N LEU A 108 4.88 -1.82 -11.38
CA LEU A 108 5.03 -2.60 -12.62
C LEU A 108 6.41 -2.43 -13.27
N GLU A 109 6.98 -1.23 -13.24
CA GLU A 109 8.35 -0.96 -13.69
C GLU A 109 9.37 -1.66 -12.78
N GLU A 110 9.18 -1.57 -11.46
CA GLU A 110 10.06 -2.18 -10.45
C GLU A 110 10.00 -3.72 -10.47
N LEU A 111 8.89 -4.29 -10.93
CA LEU A 111 8.70 -5.72 -11.12
C LEU A 111 9.59 -6.28 -12.25
N ARG A 112 10.08 -5.44 -13.17
CA ARG A 112 11.03 -5.81 -14.23
C ARG A 112 10.65 -7.12 -14.94
N VAL A 113 9.42 -7.18 -15.44
CA VAL A 113 8.91 -8.37 -16.13
C VAL A 113 9.56 -8.52 -17.51
N ALA A 114 9.95 -9.74 -17.86
CA ALA A 114 10.36 -10.11 -19.20
C ALA A 114 9.32 -11.03 -19.83
N ASP A 115 9.42 -11.22 -21.14
CA ASP A 115 8.50 -12.09 -21.88
C ASP A 115 8.68 -13.53 -21.39
N GLY A 116 7.58 -14.25 -21.20
CA GLY A 116 7.60 -15.62 -20.67
C GLY A 116 7.56 -15.73 -19.14
N HIS A 117 7.74 -14.63 -18.39
CA HIS A 117 7.62 -14.68 -16.93
C HIS A 117 6.19 -14.97 -16.48
N ARG A 118 6.07 -15.88 -15.52
CA ARG A 118 4.83 -16.08 -14.74
C ARG A 118 4.77 -15.04 -13.62
N VAL A 119 3.66 -14.33 -13.53
CA VAL A 119 3.43 -13.31 -12.49
C VAL A 119 2.27 -13.72 -11.61
N LEU A 120 2.50 -13.69 -10.29
CA LEU A 120 1.46 -13.68 -9.29
C LEU A 120 1.17 -12.23 -8.85
N GLU A 121 -0.07 -11.82 -8.95
CA GLU A 121 -0.62 -10.62 -8.32
C GLU A 121 -1.40 -11.00 -7.06
N ILE A 122 -1.11 -10.31 -5.96
CA ILE A 122 -1.82 -10.45 -4.68
C ILE A 122 -2.64 -9.18 -4.45
N GLY A 123 -3.95 -9.35 -4.29
CA GLY A 123 -4.94 -8.27 -4.29
C GLY A 123 -5.51 -8.02 -5.68
N THR A 124 -6.36 -8.91 -6.18
CA THR A 124 -7.04 -8.73 -7.48
C THR A 124 -7.87 -7.44 -7.51
N GLY A 125 -8.60 -7.14 -6.43
CA GLY A 125 -9.44 -5.95 -6.30
C GLY A 125 -10.38 -5.75 -7.50
N THR A 126 -10.17 -4.66 -8.25
CA THR A 126 -10.98 -4.35 -9.43
C THR A 126 -10.67 -5.21 -10.66
N GLY A 127 -9.47 -5.79 -10.74
CA GLY A 127 -8.93 -6.49 -11.92
C GLY A 127 -8.19 -5.58 -12.92
N TYR A 128 -8.11 -4.26 -12.69
CA TYR A 128 -7.45 -3.35 -13.64
C TYR A 128 -5.95 -3.62 -13.80
N ASN A 129 -5.24 -3.83 -12.69
CA ASN A 129 -3.80 -4.10 -12.73
C ASN A 129 -3.51 -5.51 -13.29
N THR A 130 -4.34 -6.49 -12.97
CA THR A 130 -4.36 -7.81 -13.65
C THR A 130 -4.47 -7.67 -15.16
N ALA A 131 -5.34 -6.79 -15.66
CA ALA A 131 -5.50 -6.56 -17.10
C ALA A 131 -4.26 -5.94 -17.75
N LEU A 132 -3.55 -5.05 -17.04
CA LEU A 132 -2.26 -4.51 -17.51
C LEU A 132 -1.22 -5.64 -17.62
N LEU A 133 -1.15 -6.52 -16.62
CA LEU A 133 -0.29 -7.70 -16.64
C LEU A 133 -0.65 -8.65 -17.79
N CYS A 134 -1.94 -8.93 -17.99
CA CYS A 134 -2.42 -9.78 -19.09
C CYS A 134 -2.10 -9.17 -20.45
N HIS A 135 -2.22 -7.84 -20.61
CA HIS A 135 -1.80 -7.16 -21.83
C HIS A 135 -0.30 -7.32 -22.09
N ARG A 136 0.52 -7.27 -21.02
CA ARG A 136 1.98 -7.32 -21.12
C ARG A 136 2.51 -8.73 -21.39
N LEU A 137 1.90 -9.77 -20.81
CA LEU A 137 2.46 -11.14 -20.78
C LEU A 137 1.56 -12.18 -21.43
N GLY A 138 0.27 -11.86 -21.65
CA GLY A 138 -0.76 -12.82 -21.99
C GLY A 138 -1.37 -13.48 -20.75
N SER A 139 -2.66 -13.79 -20.83
CA SER A 139 -3.45 -14.32 -19.70
C SER A 139 -2.88 -15.59 -19.07
N GLY A 140 -2.31 -16.49 -19.87
CA GLY A 140 -1.80 -17.79 -19.40
C GLY A 140 -0.58 -17.72 -18.48
N LEU A 141 0.04 -16.54 -18.35
CA LEU A 141 1.19 -16.30 -17.47
C LEU A 141 0.83 -15.44 -16.26
N VAL A 142 -0.44 -15.08 -16.08
CA VAL A 142 -0.89 -14.20 -15.01
C VAL A 142 -1.81 -14.96 -14.06
N TYR A 143 -1.48 -14.85 -12.78
CA TYR A 143 -2.20 -15.43 -11.66
C TYR A 143 -2.57 -14.28 -10.73
N THR A 144 -3.79 -14.26 -10.22
CA THR A 144 -4.25 -13.20 -9.31
C THR A 144 -5.12 -13.77 -8.19
N VAL A 145 -4.86 -13.35 -6.95
CA VAL A 145 -5.58 -13.81 -5.77
C VAL A 145 -6.14 -12.64 -4.98
N ASP A 146 -7.37 -12.78 -4.50
CA ASP A 146 -7.98 -11.89 -3.52
C ASP A 146 -8.75 -12.72 -2.51
N ILE A 147 -8.84 -12.24 -1.28
CA ILE A 147 -9.55 -12.93 -0.19
C ILE A 147 -11.07 -12.73 -0.28
N ASP A 148 -11.52 -11.73 -1.04
CA ASP A 148 -12.93 -11.46 -1.25
C ASP A 148 -13.47 -12.14 -2.53
N PRO A 149 -14.33 -13.17 -2.41
CA PRO A 149 -14.84 -13.89 -3.57
C PRO A 149 -15.68 -13.02 -4.51
N GLU A 150 -16.38 -12.00 -4.00
CA GLU A 150 -17.19 -11.11 -4.83
C GLU A 150 -16.33 -10.20 -5.70
N LEU A 151 -15.19 -9.73 -5.16
CA LEU A 151 -14.20 -8.98 -5.93
C LEU A 151 -13.58 -9.85 -7.03
N VAL A 152 -13.19 -11.09 -6.70
CA VAL A 152 -12.62 -12.04 -7.68
C VAL A 152 -13.59 -12.32 -8.81
N ASP A 153 -14.85 -12.63 -8.50
CA ASP A 153 -15.85 -12.95 -9.52
C ASP A 153 -16.18 -11.73 -10.40
N ALA A 154 -16.25 -10.54 -9.81
CA ALA A 154 -16.46 -9.31 -10.57
C ALA A 154 -15.26 -8.98 -11.47
N ALA A 155 -14.03 -9.13 -10.98
CA ALA A 155 -12.81 -8.92 -11.76
C ALA A 155 -12.71 -9.92 -12.92
N ARG A 156 -12.99 -11.21 -12.68
CA ARG A 156 -12.98 -12.26 -13.72
C ARG A 156 -13.94 -11.93 -14.86
N LYS A 157 -15.16 -11.47 -14.56
CA LYS A 157 -16.14 -11.05 -15.57
C LYS A 157 -15.63 -9.89 -16.42
N ARG A 158 -15.12 -8.84 -15.78
CA ARG A 158 -14.59 -7.63 -16.46
C ARG A 158 -13.33 -7.90 -17.28
N LEU A 159 -12.48 -8.81 -16.82
CA LEU A 159 -11.33 -9.30 -17.59
C LEU A 159 -11.80 -10.01 -18.86
N ALA A 160 -12.78 -10.91 -18.74
CA ALA A 160 -13.34 -11.65 -19.87
C ALA A 160 -14.03 -10.73 -20.90
N GLU A 161 -14.71 -9.67 -20.45
CA GLU A 161 -15.33 -8.65 -21.32
C GLU A 161 -14.34 -8.00 -22.29
N ILE A 162 -13.06 -7.92 -21.92
CA ILE A 162 -12.00 -7.35 -22.76
C ILE A 162 -11.02 -8.40 -23.30
N GLY A 163 -11.39 -9.68 -23.23
CA GLY A 163 -10.65 -10.79 -23.83
C GLY A 163 -9.51 -11.36 -22.99
N TYR A 164 -9.42 -11.03 -21.69
CA TYR A 164 -8.45 -11.61 -20.77
C TYR A 164 -9.08 -12.70 -19.90
N ALA A 165 -8.32 -13.77 -19.68
CA ALA A 165 -8.76 -14.92 -18.88
C ALA A 165 -7.59 -15.49 -18.06
N PRO A 166 -7.02 -14.72 -17.11
CA PRO A 166 -5.96 -15.20 -16.24
C PRO A 166 -6.49 -16.17 -15.18
N SER A 167 -5.57 -16.87 -14.51
CA SER A 167 -5.90 -17.71 -13.35
C SER A 167 -6.30 -16.82 -12.16
N CYS A 168 -7.54 -16.94 -11.68
CA CYS A 168 -8.06 -16.13 -10.58
C CYS A 168 -8.51 -17.02 -9.42
N ALA A 169 -8.07 -16.73 -8.19
CA ALA A 169 -8.44 -17.48 -6.99
C ALA A 169 -9.03 -16.58 -5.89
N ALA A 170 -10.06 -17.08 -5.20
CA ALA A 170 -10.56 -16.49 -3.96
C ALA A 170 -9.92 -17.21 -2.77
N ALA A 171 -8.85 -16.65 -2.21
CA ALA A 171 -8.04 -17.25 -1.15
C ALA A 171 -7.27 -16.17 -0.36
N ASP A 172 -6.72 -16.54 0.80
CA ASP A 172 -5.85 -15.63 1.54
C ASP A 172 -4.52 -15.44 0.79
N GLY A 173 -4.28 -14.22 0.32
CA GLY A 173 -3.05 -13.87 -0.38
C GLY A 173 -1.80 -13.94 0.50
N ALA A 174 -1.92 -14.02 1.83
CA ALA A 174 -0.76 -14.26 2.71
C ALA A 174 -0.12 -15.63 2.41
N GLU A 175 -0.93 -16.61 2.01
CA GLU A 175 -0.52 -17.97 1.64
C GLU A 175 -0.12 -18.09 0.15
N GLY A 176 -0.06 -16.97 -0.57
CA GLY A 176 0.21 -16.94 -2.00
C GLY A 176 -0.97 -17.43 -2.85
N PHE A 177 -0.69 -18.21 -3.90
CA PHE A 177 -1.72 -18.69 -4.83
C PHE A 177 -1.79 -20.22 -4.84
N PRO A 178 -3.00 -20.81 -4.73
CA PRO A 178 -3.19 -22.26 -4.56
C PRO A 178 -3.06 -23.04 -5.88
N ALA A 179 -1.93 -22.93 -6.58
CA ALA A 179 -1.65 -23.64 -7.85
C ALA A 179 -0.54 -24.68 -7.75
N GLY A 180 0.35 -24.59 -6.75
CA GLY A 180 1.53 -25.44 -6.65
C GLY A 180 2.57 -25.21 -7.77
N VAL A 181 2.65 -23.98 -8.30
CA VAL A 181 3.65 -23.58 -9.29
C VAL A 181 4.52 -22.45 -8.75
N LEU A 182 5.74 -22.33 -9.28
CA LEU A 182 6.63 -21.21 -8.98
C LEU A 182 6.41 -20.05 -9.97
N TYR A 183 6.59 -18.83 -9.47
CA TYR A 183 6.47 -17.58 -10.20
C TYR A 183 7.83 -16.92 -10.39
N ASP A 184 8.04 -16.28 -11.53
CA ASP A 184 9.23 -15.44 -11.74
C ASP A 184 9.10 -14.12 -10.99
N ARG A 185 7.86 -13.68 -10.76
CA ARG A 185 7.51 -12.35 -10.26
C ARG A 185 6.29 -12.43 -9.36
N VAL A 186 6.36 -11.77 -8.21
CA VAL A 186 5.23 -11.58 -7.30
C VAL A 186 5.04 -10.09 -7.09
N LEU A 187 3.80 -9.63 -7.25
CA LEU A 187 3.39 -8.26 -7.05
C LEU A 187 2.24 -8.23 -6.06
N CYS A 188 2.45 -7.64 -4.88
CA CYS A 188 1.36 -7.41 -3.94
C CYS A 188 0.88 -5.96 -4.05
N THR A 189 -0.41 -5.78 -4.29
CA THR A 189 -1.08 -4.47 -4.31
C THR A 189 -1.92 -4.22 -3.05
N CYS A 190 -1.54 -4.89 -1.97
CA CYS A 190 -1.91 -4.61 -0.59
C CYS A 190 -0.62 -4.37 0.22
N SER A 191 -0.74 -3.96 1.48
CA SER A 191 0.41 -3.79 2.37
C SER A 191 0.53 -4.88 3.42
N VAL A 192 1.77 -5.23 3.77
CA VAL A 192 2.10 -6.31 4.73
C VAL A 192 3.07 -5.84 5.80
N SER A 193 2.85 -6.22 7.05
CA SER A 193 3.72 -5.81 8.16
C SER A 193 5.08 -6.51 8.15
N SER A 194 5.14 -7.73 7.63
CA SER A 194 6.35 -8.50 7.27
C SER A 194 6.10 -9.20 5.94
N ILE A 195 7.14 -9.72 5.28
CA ILE A 195 6.99 -10.44 4.00
C ILE A 195 6.53 -11.87 4.28
N PRO A 196 5.37 -12.34 3.79
CA PRO A 196 4.95 -13.72 4.05
C PRO A 196 5.95 -14.74 3.47
N PRO A 197 6.40 -15.76 4.24
CA PRO A 197 7.32 -16.79 3.76
C PRO A 197 6.81 -17.50 2.50
N ALA A 198 5.51 -17.76 2.43
CA ALA A 198 4.87 -18.40 1.28
C ALA A 198 5.14 -17.67 -0.05
N TRP A 199 5.35 -16.34 -0.03
CA TRP A 199 5.66 -15.59 -1.25
C TRP A 199 7.06 -15.90 -1.75
N LEU A 200 8.03 -16.04 -0.83
CA LEU A 200 9.41 -16.41 -1.16
C LEU A 200 9.45 -17.85 -1.68
N GLU A 201 8.78 -18.76 -0.99
CA GLU A 201 8.70 -20.18 -1.37
C GLU A 201 8.04 -20.42 -2.73
N GLN A 202 7.07 -19.57 -3.10
CA GLN A 202 6.40 -19.63 -4.41
C GLN A 202 7.12 -18.82 -5.49
N THR A 203 8.25 -18.18 -5.19
CA THR A 203 9.03 -17.43 -6.16
C THR A 203 10.27 -18.23 -6.58
N MET A 204 10.56 -18.27 -7.88
CA MET A 204 11.81 -18.83 -8.38
C MET A 204 13.02 -18.15 -7.72
N PRO A 205 14.09 -18.88 -7.36
CA PRO A 205 15.33 -18.24 -6.93
C PRO A 205 15.81 -17.21 -7.97
N GLY A 206 16.14 -16.00 -7.53
CA GLY A 206 16.45 -14.85 -8.39
C GLY A 206 15.23 -14.10 -8.92
N GLY A 207 14.01 -14.59 -8.67
CA GLY A 207 12.75 -13.91 -8.98
C GLY A 207 12.54 -12.68 -8.11
N LEU A 208 11.62 -11.80 -8.54
CA LEU A 208 11.38 -10.52 -7.87
C LEU A 208 10.03 -10.47 -7.18
N ILE A 209 10.02 -9.97 -5.95
CA ILE A 209 8.82 -9.63 -5.20
C ILE A 209 8.76 -8.12 -5.03
N VAL A 210 7.65 -7.50 -5.41
CA VAL A 210 7.39 -6.08 -5.19
C VAL A 210 6.14 -5.93 -4.32
N THR A 211 6.28 -5.26 -3.18
CA THR A 211 5.18 -5.02 -2.23
C THR A 211 5.42 -3.72 -1.47
N THR A 212 4.53 -3.39 -0.52
CA THR A 212 4.70 -2.29 0.41
C THR A 212 4.60 -2.77 1.86
N LEU A 213 5.45 -2.21 2.71
CA LEU A 213 5.39 -2.45 4.15
C LEU A 213 4.22 -1.68 4.77
N ASN A 214 3.30 -2.42 5.39
CA ASN A 214 2.23 -1.88 6.22
C ASN A 214 2.81 -1.50 7.57
N ARG A 215 3.21 -0.23 7.73
CA ARG A 215 3.57 0.34 9.03
C ARG A 215 2.76 1.60 9.27
N PRO A 216 2.18 1.79 10.47
CA PRO A 216 1.38 2.99 10.73
C PRO A 216 2.22 4.27 10.65
N ILE A 217 3.52 4.14 10.95
CA ILE A 217 4.54 5.16 10.76
C ILE A 217 5.63 4.54 9.88
N GLY A 218 5.95 5.19 8.76
CA GLY A 218 7.13 4.84 7.98
C GLY A 218 6.97 3.57 7.12
N GLY A 219 5.82 3.39 6.48
CA GLY A 219 5.67 2.38 5.42
C GLY A 219 6.57 2.66 4.21
N GLY A 220 6.55 1.76 3.23
CA GLY A 220 7.31 2.00 2.00
C GLY A 220 7.33 0.81 1.05
N LEU A 221 7.49 1.10 -0.24
CA LEU A 221 7.67 0.09 -1.27
C LEU A 221 8.99 -0.64 -1.07
N VAL A 222 8.98 -1.94 -1.29
CA VAL A 222 10.16 -2.80 -1.26
C VAL A 222 10.23 -3.65 -2.51
N ARG A 223 11.45 -3.88 -2.98
CA ARG A 223 11.75 -4.89 -4.01
C ARG A 223 12.74 -5.90 -3.44
N ILE A 224 12.36 -7.16 -3.50
CA ILE A 224 13.10 -8.30 -2.95
C ILE A 224 13.48 -9.23 -4.09
N VAL A 225 14.69 -9.76 -4.02
CA VAL A 225 15.15 -10.89 -4.81
C VAL A 225 14.95 -12.13 -3.95
N ALA A 226 14.13 -13.07 -4.42
CA ALA A 226 13.91 -14.35 -3.73
C ALA A 226 15.18 -15.21 -3.81
N GLY A 227 15.51 -15.87 -2.71
CA GLY A 227 16.57 -16.88 -2.62
C GLY A 227 16.00 -18.29 -2.78
N GLU A 228 16.67 -19.28 -2.20
CA GLU A 228 16.14 -20.64 -2.09
C GLU A 228 15.19 -20.74 -0.88
N GLY A 229 14.08 -21.48 -1.04
CA GLY A 229 13.08 -21.64 0.02
C GLY A 229 12.48 -20.29 0.45
N ALA A 230 12.35 -20.08 1.76
CA ALA A 230 11.79 -18.86 2.33
C ALA A 230 12.84 -17.76 2.58
N THR A 231 13.91 -17.70 1.78
CA THR A 231 14.98 -16.71 1.94
C THR A 231 14.90 -15.59 0.90
N GLY A 232 15.46 -14.42 1.20
CA GLY A 232 15.54 -13.33 0.23
C GLY A 232 16.27 -12.11 0.75
N GLN A 233 16.64 -11.22 -0.18
CA GLN A 233 17.23 -9.92 0.16
C GLN A 233 16.63 -8.83 -0.72
N GLY A 234 16.45 -7.64 -0.16
CA GLY A 234 15.76 -6.56 -0.85
C GLY A 234 16.20 -5.16 -0.46
N ARG A 235 15.59 -4.18 -1.11
CA ARG A 235 15.74 -2.76 -0.81
C ARG A 235 14.39 -2.09 -0.67
N VAL A 236 14.34 -1.13 0.24
CA VAL A 236 13.27 -0.13 0.27
C VAL A 236 13.50 0.83 -0.88
N LEU A 237 12.44 1.16 -1.62
CA LEU A 237 12.54 2.05 -2.77
C LEU A 237 12.48 3.51 -2.32
N ALA A 238 13.16 4.40 -3.04
CA ALA A 238 13.14 5.84 -2.78
C ALA A 238 11.73 6.44 -2.91
N ARG A 239 10.94 5.93 -3.87
CA ARG A 239 9.55 6.32 -4.07
C ARG A 239 8.65 5.62 -3.06
N ASP A 240 7.74 6.39 -2.49
CA ASP A 240 6.77 5.89 -1.53
C ASP A 240 5.51 5.36 -2.24
N GLY A 241 4.80 4.45 -1.57
CA GLY A 241 3.53 3.89 -2.02
C GLY A 241 2.83 3.23 -0.84
N ARG A 242 1.65 3.74 -0.49
CA ARG A 242 0.84 3.22 0.61
C ARG A 242 -0.37 2.50 0.06
N PHE A 243 -0.65 1.33 0.62
CA PHE A 243 -1.78 0.50 0.26
C PHE A 243 -2.57 0.12 1.50
N MET A 244 -3.83 -0.24 1.26
CA MET A 244 -4.65 -0.89 2.27
C MET A 244 -3.94 -2.17 2.74
N PRO A 245 -3.95 -2.46 4.05
CA PRO A 245 -3.36 -3.67 4.56
C PRO A 245 -4.06 -4.91 4.00
N LEU A 246 -3.27 -5.93 3.69
CA LEU A 246 -3.78 -7.29 3.52
C LEU A 246 -4.61 -7.64 4.77
N ARG A 247 -5.74 -8.33 4.61
CA ARG A 247 -6.68 -8.55 5.73
C ARG A 247 -6.01 -9.19 6.94
N ALA A 248 -5.10 -10.15 6.73
CA ALA A 248 -4.29 -10.79 7.78
C ALA A 248 -3.32 -9.83 8.50
N HIS A 249 -2.94 -8.71 7.89
CA HIS A 249 -1.97 -7.73 8.41
C HIS A 249 -2.63 -6.43 8.89
N ARG A 250 -3.94 -6.42 9.15
CA ARG A 250 -4.63 -5.25 9.70
C ARG A 250 -4.25 -5.01 11.16
N PHE A 251 -3.85 -3.79 11.46
CA PHE A 251 -3.67 -3.37 12.85
C PHE A 251 -5.01 -3.32 13.58
N LYS A 252 -5.01 -3.82 14.82
CA LYS A 252 -6.14 -3.59 15.73
C LYS A 252 -6.11 -2.13 16.19
N PRO A 253 -7.21 -1.38 16.06
CA PRO A 253 -7.26 -0.01 16.56
C PRO A 253 -7.01 0.02 18.07
N SER A 254 -6.02 0.80 18.50
CA SER A 254 -5.81 1.12 19.90
C SER A 254 -6.60 2.39 20.25
N LYS A 255 -7.21 2.42 21.44
CA LYS A 255 -7.99 3.59 21.89
C LYS A 255 -7.05 4.65 22.46
N ALA A 256 -7.35 5.91 22.15
CA ALA A 256 -6.75 7.03 22.86
C ALA A 256 -7.18 6.96 24.34
N LEU A 257 -6.22 7.11 25.25
CA LEU A 257 -6.51 7.21 26.67
C LEU A 257 -6.98 8.63 27.01
N GLU A 258 -7.99 8.73 27.86
CA GLU A 258 -8.57 9.98 28.36
C GLU A 258 -8.07 10.27 29.79
N GLY A 259 -8.00 11.56 30.16
CA GLY A 259 -7.52 11.98 31.47
C GLY A 259 -6.71 13.28 31.45
N ASP A 260 -6.48 13.80 32.65
CA ASP A 260 -5.56 14.90 32.90
C ASP A 260 -4.12 14.46 32.66
N VAL A 261 -3.33 15.35 32.05
CA VAL A 261 -1.98 15.02 31.62
C VAL A 261 -1.01 16.16 31.94
N SER A 262 0.23 15.79 32.25
CA SER A 262 1.34 16.75 32.36
C SER A 262 1.97 16.97 31.00
N TRP A 263 2.20 18.24 30.65
CA TRP A 263 2.79 18.64 29.38
C TRP A 263 4.24 19.04 29.58
N ARG A 264 5.12 18.61 28.66
CA ARG A 264 6.50 19.05 28.57
C ARG A 264 6.78 19.68 27.21
N PRO A 265 7.69 20.67 27.11
CA PRO A 265 8.10 21.22 25.82
C PRO A 265 8.85 20.18 24.97
N THR A 266 8.75 20.31 23.65
CA THR A 266 9.55 19.58 22.66
C THR A 266 9.88 20.50 21.47
N ARG A 267 10.95 20.16 20.74
CA ARG A 267 11.36 20.88 19.52
C ARG A 267 10.75 20.29 18.24
N LEU A 268 10.24 19.07 18.29
CA LEU A 268 9.75 18.36 17.12
C LEU A 268 8.24 18.58 16.90
N PRO A 269 7.79 18.93 15.68
CA PRO A 269 6.37 18.86 15.33
C PRO A 269 5.92 17.42 15.12
N MET A 270 4.64 17.11 15.35
CA MET A 270 4.04 15.81 14.99
C MET A 270 4.15 15.50 13.48
N GLY A 271 4.31 16.54 12.65
CA GLY A 271 4.51 16.41 11.21
C GLY A 271 5.70 15.54 10.82
N VAL A 272 6.75 15.45 11.67
CA VAL A 272 7.92 14.59 11.39
C VAL A 272 7.57 13.10 11.30
N LEU A 273 6.43 12.68 11.86
CA LEU A 273 5.93 11.30 11.83
C LEU A 273 4.69 11.10 10.95
N THR A 274 3.97 12.18 10.63
CA THR A 274 2.62 12.08 10.04
C THR A 274 2.52 12.68 8.66
N GLU A 275 3.49 13.50 8.24
CA GLU A 275 3.53 14.07 6.90
C GLU A 275 4.31 13.15 5.96
N VAL A 276 3.69 12.79 4.83
CA VAL A 276 4.28 11.94 3.78
C VAL A 276 5.61 12.49 3.23
N ARG A 277 5.86 13.80 3.36
CA ARG A 277 7.10 14.46 2.91
C ARG A 277 8.25 14.34 3.91
N SER A 278 7.98 13.89 5.14
CA SER A 278 9.01 13.71 6.14
C SER A 278 10.00 12.63 5.72
N ARG A 279 11.28 12.99 5.66
CA ARG A 279 12.37 12.01 5.42
C ARG A 279 12.66 11.15 6.65
N PHE A 280 12.28 11.63 7.82
CA PHE A 280 12.51 10.96 9.10
C PHE A 280 11.48 9.85 9.38
N GLU A 281 10.27 9.94 8.82
CA GLU A 281 9.15 9.04 9.14
C GLU A 281 9.53 7.55 9.02
N PHE A 282 10.21 7.16 7.94
CA PHE A 282 10.64 5.78 7.74
C PHE A 282 11.56 5.28 8.85
N PHE A 283 12.53 6.11 9.25
CA PHE A 283 13.47 5.80 10.32
C PHE A 283 12.77 5.76 11.67
N ALA A 284 11.90 6.74 11.96
CA ALA A 284 11.10 6.75 13.17
C ALA A 284 10.24 5.48 13.31
N GLY A 285 9.67 5.00 12.21
CA GLY A 285 8.90 3.76 12.16
C GLY A 285 9.70 2.51 12.56
N LEU A 286 11.02 2.49 12.39
CA LEU A 286 11.89 1.40 12.86
C LEU A 286 12.03 1.38 14.39
N HIS A 287 11.86 2.52 15.05
CA HIS A 287 11.95 2.69 16.50
C HIS A 287 10.58 2.64 17.20
N LEU A 288 9.50 2.67 16.42
CA LEU A 288 8.11 2.72 16.91
C LEU A 288 7.25 1.54 16.38
N PRO A 289 7.72 0.28 16.50
CA PRO A 289 6.91 -0.86 16.07
C PRO A 289 5.57 -0.90 16.82
N GLY A 290 4.48 -1.14 16.08
CA GLY A 290 3.12 -1.23 16.62
C GLY A 290 2.48 0.09 17.05
N VAL A 291 3.17 1.23 16.94
CA VAL A 291 2.61 2.55 17.29
C VAL A 291 1.69 3.01 16.16
N THR A 292 0.45 3.33 16.49
CA THR A 292 -0.57 3.80 15.53
C THR A 292 -1.00 5.22 15.87
N ALA A 293 -1.38 5.99 14.85
CA ALA A 293 -2.03 7.28 15.06
C ALA A 293 -3.55 7.06 15.28
N ALA A 294 -4.05 7.59 16.38
CA ALA A 294 -5.48 7.71 16.68
C ALA A 294 -5.88 9.19 16.65
N ARG A 295 -7.01 9.50 16.03
CA ARG A 295 -7.59 10.85 16.07
C ARG A 295 -8.57 10.97 17.23
N ALA A 296 -8.41 12.01 18.04
CA ALA A 296 -9.36 12.41 19.07
C ALA A 296 -9.68 13.91 18.89
N GLY A 297 -10.82 14.21 18.24
CA GLY A 297 -11.17 15.58 17.86
C GLY A 297 -10.14 16.18 16.89
N GLN A 298 -9.63 17.38 17.21
CA GLN A 298 -8.56 18.04 16.43
C GLN A 298 -7.13 17.63 16.86
N SER A 299 -6.99 16.74 17.84
CA SER A 299 -5.69 16.30 18.35
C SER A 299 -5.29 14.92 17.78
N THR A 300 -4.06 14.81 17.31
CA THR A 300 -3.46 13.53 16.92
C THR A 300 -2.82 12.91 18.16
N THR A 301 -3.25 11.70 18.50
CA THR A 301 -2.67 10.88 19.58
C THR A 301 -1.90 9.73 18.95
N LEU A 302 -0.71 9.40 19.45
CA LEU A 302 -0.07 8.12 19.14
C LEU A 302 -0.35 7.13 20.26
N VAL A 303 -0.61 5.88 19.90
CA VAL A 303 -0.97 4.82 20.86
C VAL A 303 -0.30 3.52 20.46
N HIS A 304 -0.01 2.69 21.46
CA HIS A 304 0.54 1.37 21.28
C HIS A 304 -0.28 0.31 22.06
N PRO A 305 -0.39 -0.95 21.57
CA PRO A 305 -1.12 -2.03 22.25
C PRO A 305 -0.73 -2.33 23.70
N ASP A 306 0.49 -1.97 24.12
CA ASP A 306 0.99 -2.10 25.51
C ASP A 306 0.43 -1.02 26.47
N GLY A 307 -0.43 -0.12 25.97
CA GLY A 307 -1.00 0.99 26.73
C GLY A 307 -0.15 2.25 26.74
N SER A 308 0.98 2.29 26.03
CA SER A 308 1.75 3.52 25.84
C SER A 308 1.00 4.50 24.94
N TRP A 309 1.04 5.79 25.27
CA TRP A 309 0.31 6.82 24.54
C TRP A 309 1.05 8.16 24.55
N LEU A 310 0.73 8.99 23.56
CA LEU A 310 1.27 10.32 23.36
C LEU A 310 0.21 11.27 22.82
N ARG A 311 0.15 12.48 23.36
CA ARG A 311 -0.54 13.64 22.79
C ARG A 311 0.47 14.72 22.44
N HIS A 312 0.22 15.43 21.35
CA HIS A 312 1.04 16.56 20.90
C HIS A 312 0.16 17.77 20.63
N ARG A 313 0.66 18.96 20.95
CA ARG A 313 -0.01 20.23 20.63
C ARG A 313 0.98 21.32 20.29
N GLN A 314 0.50 22.32 19.55
CA GLN A 314 1.20 23.59 19.37
C GLN A 314 0.71 24.58 20.44
N ARG A 315 1.65 25.22 21.16
CA ARG A 315 1.35 26.24 22.18
C ARG A 315 2.46 27.29 22.21
N GLY A 316 2.06 28.57 22.20
CA GLY A 316 3.01 29.68 22.40
C GLY A 316 4.17 29.75 21.40
N GLY A 317 3.94 29.35 20.14
CA GLY A 317 4.99 29.32 19.10
C GLY A 317 5.93 28.11 19.16
N GLY A 318 5.76 27.21 20.13
CA GLY A 318 6.49 25.95 20.24
C GLY A 318 5.56 24.74 20.25
N PHE A 319 6.14 23.58 20.57
CA PHE A 319 5.43 22.31 20.67
C PHE A 319 5.52 21.76 22.09
N GLU A 320 4.46 21.09 22.52
CA GLU A 320 4.41 20.38 23.79
C GLU A 320 3.87 18.97 23.57
N VAL A 321 4.34 18.05 24.40
CA VAL A 321 3.87 16.67 24.44
C VAL A 321 3.45 16.25 25.83
N ALA A 322 2.50 15.34 25.88
CA ALA A 322 2.12 14.61 27.07
C ALA A 322 2.12 13.13 26.74
N GLU A 323 2.73 12.30 27.57
CA GLU A 323 2.88 10.87 27.30
C GLU A 323 2.79 10.06 28.59
N GLY A 324 2.39 8.81 28.46
CA GLY A 324 2.23 7.89 29.58
C GLY A 324 2.16 6.43 29.13
N GLY A 325 2.04 5.54 30.10
CA GLY A 325 2.14 4.09 29.89
C GLY A 325 3.58 3.58 29.99
N PRO A 326 3.81 2.30 29.62
CA PRO A 326 5.09 1.63 29.84
C PRO A 326 6.28 2.24 29.09
N ARG A 327 6.05 2.86 27.93
CA ARG A 327 7.09 3.51 27.12
C ARG A 327 6.83 5.00 26.94
N ARG A 328 7.91 5.76 26.98
CA ARG A 328 7.96 7.19 26.67
C ARG A 328 8.11 7.36 25.15
N LEU A 329 7.00 7.22 24.42
CA LEU A 329 7.00 7.17 22.96
C LEU A 329 7.68 8.39 22.31
N TRP A 330 7.57 9.58 22.90
CA TRP A 330 8.18 10.77 22.32
C TRP A 330 9.65 10.94 22.67
N GLU A 331 10.08 10.45 23.84
CA GLU A 331 11.51 10.37 24.14
C GLU A 331 12.22 9.41 23.15
N ILE A 332 11.55 8.31 22.75
CA ILE A 332 12.03 7.42 21.68
C ILE A 332 12.13 8.17 20.34
N VAL A 333 11.13 9.00 20.00
CA VAL A 333 11.13 9.82 18.77
C VAL A 333 12.28 10.82 18.77
N GLU A 334 12.45 11.55 19.88
CA GLU A 334 13.52 12.56 20.03
C GLU A 334 14.90 11.91 19.92
N ALA A 335 15.12 10.78 20.60
CA ALA A 335 16.37 10.02 20.52
C ALA A 335 16.62 9.46 19.10
N ALA A 336 15.59 8.90 18.45
CA ALA A 336 15.71 8.41 17.08
C ALA A 336 15.99 9.55 16.09
N HIS A 337 15.47 10.75 16.33
CA HIS A 337 15.74 11.92 15.49
C HIS A 337 17.20 12.38 15.61
N GLU A 338 17.75 12.44 16.83
CA GLU A 338 19.17 12.75 17.05
C GLU A 338 20.09 11.71 16.39
N ASP A 339 19.75 10.44 16.50
CA ASP A 339 20.46 9.32 15.87
C ASP A 339 20.39 9.41 14.33
N TRP A 340 19.21 9.70 13.77
CA TRP A 340 19.02 9.91 12.33
C TRP A 340 19.87 11.06 11.79
N LEU A 341 19.96 12.17 12.53
CA LEU A 341 20.86 13.29 12.20
C LEU A 341 22.33 12.84 12.26
N GLY A 342 22.72 12.08 13.29
CA GLY A 342 24.07 11.54 13.44
C GLY A 342 24.48 10.59 12.31
N LEU A 343 23.53 9.90 11.70
CA LEU A 343 23.71 9.02 10.54
C LEU A 343 23.73 9.76 9.18
N GLY A 344 23.62 11.09 9.19
CA GLY A 344 23.60 11.91 7.97
C GLY A 344 22.26 11.86 7.24
N GLU A 345 21.16 11.80 7.98
CA GLU A 345 19.79 11.86 7.46
C GLU A 345 19.49 10.82 6.36
N PRO A 346 19.79 9.53 6.58
CA PRO A 346 19.67 8.50 5.56
C PRO A 346 18.27 8.49 4.95
N GLY A 347 18.22 8.51 3.62
CA GLY A 347 17.00 8.29 2.85
C GLY A 347 16.56 6.83 2.93
N ARG A 348 15.26 6.58 2.68
CA ARG A 348 14.66 5.24 2.74
C ARG A 348 15.35 4.25 1.80
N ASP A 349 15.92 4.70 0.69
CA ASP A 349 16.64 3.91 -0.31
C ASP A 349 17.97 3.32 0.19
N ARG A 350 18.50 3.84 1.30
CA ARG A 350 19.67 3.26 1.99
C ARG A 350 19.31 2.04 2.83
N PHE A 351 18.02 1.79 3.06
CA PHE A 351 17.57 0.65 3.85
C PHE A 351 17.32 -0.56 2.97
N GLY A 352 17.82 -1.71 3.43
CA GLY A 352 17.57 -3.01 2.82
C GLY A 352 16.92 -3.99 3.77
N LEU A 353 16.59 -5.15 3.24
CA LEU A 353 15.96 -6.24 3.97
C LEU A 353 16.75 -7.52 3.78
N SER A 354 16.84 -8.32 4.84
CA SER A 354 17.24 -9.72 4.79
C SER A 354 16.11 -10.55 5.38
N LEU A 355 15.73 -11.61 4.67
CA LEU A 355 14.60 -12.46 4.97
C LEU A 355 15.07 -13.92 5.08
N ASP A 356 14.73 -14.56 6.19
CA ASP A 356 14.92 -15.99 6.42
C ASP A 356 13.70 -16.54 7.16
N GLY A 357 12.69 -16.95 6.40
CA GLY A 357 11.39 -17.32 6.95
C GLY A 357 10.74 -16.18 7.74
N GLU A 358 10.44 -16.43 9.01
CA GLU A 358 9.88 -15.46 9.94
C GLU A 358 10.92 -14.49 10.51
N ASP A 359 12.21 -14.82 10.42
CA ASP A 359 13.30 -13.99 10.89
C ASP A 359 13.67 -12.97 9.81
N GLN A 360 13.10 -11.77 9.94
CA GLN A 360 13.26 -10.69 8.97
C GLN A 360 13.87 -9.46 9.64
N VAL A 361 14.83 -8.84 8.95
CA VAL A 361 15.51 -7.64 9.44
C VAL A 361 15.59 -6.58 8.36
N ILE A 362 15.42 -5.33 8.77
CA ILE A 362 15.79 -4.15 8.00
C ILE A 362 17.21 -3.76 8.40
N TRP A 363 18.06 -3.44 7.43
CA TRP A 363 19.42 -2.96 7.67
C TRP A 363 19.68 -1.64 6.98
N LEU A 364 20.64 -0.86 7.48
CA LEU A 364 21.12 0.37 6.87
C LEU A 364 22.41 0.12 6.08
N ASP A 365 22.44 0.52 4.81
CA ASP A 365 23.52 0.43 3.81
C ASP A 365 23.95 -0.99 3.39
N SER A 366 24.19 -1.88 4.37
CA SER A 366 24.67 -3.25 4.19
C SER A 366 24.00 -4.21 5.18
N PRO A 367 23.83 -5.51 4.84
CA PRO A 367 23.37 -6.54 5.77
C PRO A 367 24.19 -6.65 7.07
N ASP A 368 25.48 -6.33 7.03
CA ASP A 368 26.38 -6.33 8.21
C ASP A 368 26.30 -5.02 9.02
N GLY A 369 25.48 -4.08 8.57
CA GLY A 369 25.31 -2.77 9.18
C GLY A 369 24.37 -2.81 10.40
N ARG A 370 23.87 -1.63 10.77
CA ARG A 370 22.87 -1.52 11.83
C ARG A 370 21.55 -2.16 11.36
N THR A 371 20.93 -2.95 12.24
CA THR A 371 19.72 -3.69 11.92
C THR A 371 18.56 -3.39 12.88
N TRP A 372 17.35 -3.57 12.38
CA TRP A 372 16.09 -3.50 13.11
C TRP A 372 15.23 -4.70 12.73
N PRO A 373 14.60 -5.39 13.68
CA PRO A 373 13.72 -6.51 13.36
C PRO A 373 12.47 -6.02 12.62
N LEU A 374 12.10 -6.71 11.54
CA LEU A 374 10.83 -6.52 10.84
C LEU A 374 9.84 -7.52 11.41
N ARG A 375 9.00 -7.07 12.36
CA ARG A 375 8.01 -7.92 13.03
C ARG A 375 6.59 -7.61 12.54
N PRO A 376 5.71 -8.62 12.47
CA PRO A 376 4.31 -8.45 12.10
C PRO A 376 3.52 -7.47 12.97
#